data_AF-A0AAX3LY56-F1
#
_entry.id   AF-A0AAX3LY56-F1
#
_cell.length_a   1.000
_cell.length_b   1.000
_cell.length_c   1.000
_cell.angle_alpha   90.00
_cell.angle_beta   90.00
_cell.angle_gamma   90.00
#
_symmetry.space_group_name_H-M   'P 1'
#
loop_
_entity.id
_entity.type
_entity.pdbx_description
1 polymer ?
#
loop_
_entity_poly.entity_id
_entity_poly.type
_entity_poly.pdbx_seq_one_letter_code
_entity_poly.pdbx_strand_id
1 'polypeptide(L)'
;MIEFEYIHHMSLAVRDINRSRVFYSDVLQLKEIERPPFDSVGIWYAIGEQQLHLIQQPQGETLREGNIDSTDGHLAIWVRSYRQTLEWLDQQNVFYEARPHSLAGFAQIYILDPDHNIIELDAPYEE
;
A
#
# COMPACT_ATOMS: atom_id res chain seq x y z
N MET A 1 4.96 0.28 -32.22
CA MET A 1 5.49 -0.36 -31.00
C MET A 1 5.23 0.61 -29.86
N ILE A 2 4.82 0.15 -28.70
CA ILE A 2 4.67 1.01 -27.51
C ILE A 2 5.96 0.86 -26.71
N GLU A 3 6.56 1.98 -26.30
CA GLU A 3 7.74 2.05 -25.44
C GLU A 3 7.30 2.58 -24.08
N PHE A 4 7.72 1.92 -23.00
CA PHE A 4 7.31 2.24 -21.63
C PHE A 4 8.53 2.72 -20.84
N GLU A 5 8.37 3.78 -20.06
CA GLU A 5 9.47 4.35 -19.26
C GLU A 5 9.39 3.94 -17.78
N TYR A 6 8.23 4.09 -17.15
CA TYR A 6 8.02 3.78 -15.73
C TYR A 6 6.53 3.60 -15.41
N ILE A 7 6.23 3.04 -14.24
CA ILE A 7 4.89 3.02 -13.66
C ILE A 7 4.59 4.42 -13.14
N HIS A 8 3.64 5.13 -13.74
CA HIS A 8 3.33 6.50 -13.31
C HIS A 8 2.70 6.55 -11.91
N HIS A 9 1.68 5.73 -11.67
CA HIS A 9 0.96 5.70 -10.41
C HIS A 9 0.20 4.38 -10.24
N MET A 10 -0.18 4.08 -9.00
CA MET A 10 -1.19 3.07 -8.65
C MET A 10 -2.42 3.77 -8.07
N SER A 11 -3.61 3.28 -8.39
CA SER A 11 -4.86 3.77 -7.80
C SER A 11 -5.55 2.67 -7.02
N LEU A 12 -5.99 2.99 -5.79
CA LEU A 12 -6.78 2.09 -4.95
C LEU A 12 -8.16 2.70 -4.68
N ALA A 13 -9.19 1.88 -4.85
CA ALA A 13 -10.54 2.23 -4.42
C ALA A 13 -10.63 2.06 -2.91
N VAL A 14 -11.26 3.02 -2.25
CA VAL A 14 -11.54 2.98 -0.82
C VAL A 14 -13.00 3.35 -0.55
N ARG A 15 -13.59 2.82 0.53
CA ARG A 15 -14.99 3.13 0.87
C ARG A 15 -15.14 4.49 1.55
N ASP A 16 -14.16 4.87 2.37
CA ASP A 16 -14.16 6.14 3.11
C ASP A 16 -12.76 6.77 3.08
N ILE A 17 -12.66 7.97 2.53
CA ILE A 17 -11.37 8.64 2.35
C ILE A 17 -10.74 9.09 3.66
N ASN A 18 -11.53 9.43 4.68
CA ASN A 18 -11.02 9.92 5.96
C ASN A 18 -10.46 8.77 6.78
N ARG A 19 -11.16 7.63 6.82
CA ARG A 19 -10.67 6.38 7.42
C ARG A 19 -9.39 5.92 6.73
N SER A 20 -9.36 6.02 5.41
CA SER A 20 -8.16 5.67 4.63
C SER A 20 -7.03 6.65 4.89
N ARG A 21 -7.30 7.95 5.01
CA ARG A 21 -6.28 8.96 5.36
C ARG A 21 -5.57 8.58 6.66
N VAL A 22 -6.30 8.20 7.70
CA VAL A 22 -5.70 7.78 8.98
C VAL A 22 -4.73 6.61 8.76
N PHE A 23 -5.13 5.59 8.01
CA PHE A 23 -4.24 4.46 7.74
C PHE A 23 -3.02 4.85 6.89
N TYR A 24 -3.21 5.50 5.74
CA TYR A 24 -2.10 5.77 4.82
C TYR A 24 -1.19 6.92 5.29
N SER A 25 -1.73 7.94 5.97
CA SER A 25 -0.96 9.08 6.48
C SER A 25 -0.37 8.85 7.88
N ASP A 26 -1.13 8.25 8.80
CA ASP A 26 -0.70 8.16 10.20
C ASP A 26 -0.02 6.82 10.48
N VAL A 27 -0.57 5.71 9.95
CA VAL A 27 -0.02 4.36 10.15
C VAL A 27 1.11 4.08 9.18
N LEU A 28 0.91 4.24 7.86
CA LEU A 28 1.98 4.01 6.88
C LEU A 28 2.92 5.20 6.69
N GLN A 29 2.61 6.35 7.28
CA GLN A 29 3.43 7.57 7.20
C GLN A 29 3.76 8.02 5.77
N LEU A 30 2.87 7.74 4.82
CA LEU A 30 3.04 8.19 3.45
C LEU A 30 2.84 9.71 3.37
N LYS A 31 3.67 10.35 2.54
CA LYS A 31 3.61 11.79 2.36
C LYS A 31 2.47 12.17 1.40
N GLU A 32 1.42 12.79 1.93
CA GLU A 32 0.37 13.42 1.10
C GLU A 32 0.99 14.49 0.19
N ILE A 33 0.56 14.52 -1.08
CA ILE A 33 0.97 15.51 -2.08
C ILE A 33 -0.25 16.25 -2.63
N GLU A 34 -0.01 17.40 -3.26
CA GLU A 34 -1.08 18.20 -3.84
C GLU A 34 -1.84 17.39 -4.90
N ARG A 35 -3.15 17.30 -4.71
CA ARG A 35 -4.08 16.69 -5.65
C ARG A 35 -4.80 17.79 -6.41
N PRO A 36 -4.80 17.76 -7.77
CA PRO A 36 -5.60 18.68 -8.57
C PRO A 36 -7.09 18.64 -8.19
N PRO A 37 -7.84 19.72 -8.48
CA PRO A 37 -9.24 19.85 -8.07
C PRO A 37 -10.17 19.03 -8.98
N PHE A 38 -10.14 17.70 -8.83
CA PHE A 38 -11.08 16.79 -9.49
C PHE A 38 -12.43 16.74 -8.75
N ASP A 39 -13.49 16.42 -9.49
CA ASP A 39 -14.84 16.21 -8.92
C ASP A 39 -14.92 14.98 -8.00
N SER A 40 -14.03 14.01 -8.19
CA SER A 40 -13.95 12.84 -7.32
C SER A 40 -13.31 13.18 -5.97
N VAL A 41 -13.70 12.45 -4.93
CA VAL A 41 -13.08 12.53 -3.61
C VAL A 41 -11.86 11.61 -3.58
N GLY A 42 -10.70 12.14 -3.21
CA GLY A 42 -9.46 11.35 -3.17
C GLY A 42 -8.28 12.07 -2.54
N ILE A 43 -7.20 11.33 -2.31
CA ILE A 43 -5.92 11.78 -1.75
C ILE A 43 -4.78 11.19 -2.56
N TRP A 44 -3.72 11.96 -2.80
CA TRP A 44 -2.52 11.48 -3.47
C TRP A 44 -1.35 11.41 -2.49
N TYR A 45 -0.55 10.36 -2.60
CA TYR A 45 0.66 10.14 -1.81
C TYR A 45 1.88 9.96 -2.70
N ALA A 46 3.03 10.41 -2.25
CA ALA A 46 4.32 10.12 -2.88
C ALA A 46 4.96 8.84 -2.30
N ILE A 47 5.48 7.99 -3.19
CA ILE A 47 6.28 6.80 -2.86
C ILE A 47 7.49 6.80 -3.80
N GLY A 48 8.63 7.30 -3.31
CA GLY A 48 9.77 7.58 -4.19
C GLY A 48 9.39 8.58 -5.28
N GLU A 49 9.60 8.21 -6.54
CA GLU A 49 9.21 8.99 -7.72
C GLU A 49 7.80 8.64 -8.23
N GLN A 50 7.14 7.65 -7.62
CA GLN A 50 5.80 7.19 -7.99
C GLN A 50 4.73 7.77 -7.06
N GLN A 51 3.48 7.61 -7.47
CA GLN A 51 2.33 8.09 -6.73
C GLN A 51 1.35 6.97 -6.40
N LEU A 52 0.74 7.06 -5.22
CA LEU A 52 -0.42 6.28 -4.84
C LEU A 52 -1.64 7.20 -4.77
N HIS A 53 -2.68 6.87 -5.53
CA HIS A 53 -3.94 7.62 -5.55
C HIS A 53 -5.00 6.83 -4.81
N LEU A 54 -5.52 7.37 -3.71
CA LEU A 54 -6.73 6.85 -3.09
C LEU A 54 -7.93 7.58 -3.66
N ILE A 55 -8.92 6.82 -4.11
CA ILE A 55 -10.16 7.36 -4.66
C ILE A 55 -11.34 6.75 -3.89
N GLN A 56 -12.19 7.61 -3.34
CA GLN A 56 -13.40 7.14 -2.67
C GLN A 56 -14.38 6.60 -3.71
N GLN A 57 -14.57 5.28 -3.71
CA GLN A 57 -15.52 4.55 -4.53
C GLN A 57 -16.14 3.42 -3.69
N PRO A 58 -17.22 3.70 -2.94
CA PRO A 58 -17.83 2.72 -2.02
C PRO A 58 -18.35 1.44 -2.67
N GLN A 59 -18.52 1.44 -4.00
CA GLN A 59 -18.94 0.30 -4.81
C GLN A 59 -17.89 -0.07 -5.88
N GLY A 60 -16.62 0.30 -5.66
CA GLY A 60 -15.53 -0.03 -6.57
C GLY A 60 -15.33 -1.54 -6.68
N GLU A 61 -15.09 -2.02 -7.90
CA GLU A 61 -14.95 -3.46 -8.20
C GLU A 61 -13.70 -4.09 -7.57
N THR A 62 -12.71 -3.28 -7.18
CA THR A 62 -11.47 -3.71 -6.54
C THR A 62 -11.52 -3.71 -5.02
N LEU A 63 -12.64 -3.31 -4.41
CA LEU A 63 -12.85 -3.43 -2.97
C LEU A 63 -12.95 -4.90 -2.56
N ARG A 64 -12.37 -5.23 -1.41
CA ARG A 64 -12.31 -6.62 -0.93
C ARG A 64 -12.92 -6.74 0.46
N GLU A 65 -13.14 -8.00 0.84
CA GLU A 65 -13.50 -8.46 2.19
C GLU A 65 -12.69 -9.70 2.60
N GLY A 66 -11.92 -10.28 1.68
CA GLY A 66 -11.08 -11.45 1.94
C GLY A 66 -9.87 -11.16 2.81
N ASN A 67 -9.21 -12.22 3.28
CA ASN A 67 -7.94 -12.11 3.99
C ASN A 67 -6.78 -11.87 3.01
N ILE A 68 -5.55 -11.77 3.53
CA ILE A 68 -4.33 -11.72 2.73
C ILE A 68 -4.26 -12.95 1.80
N ASP A 69 -4.16 -12.69 0.50
CA ASP A 69 -3.85 -13.66 -0.55
C ASP A 69 -2.75 -13.08 -1.44
N SER A 70 -1.51 -13.54 -1.26
CA SER A 70 -0.36 -13.05 -2.04
C SER A 70 -0.43 -13.36 -3.54
N THR A 71 -1.44 -14.11 -4.00
CA THR A 71 -1.66 -14.39 -5.42
C THR A 71 -2.71 -13.47 -6.06
N ASP A 72 -3.48 -12.71 -5.26
CA ASP A 72 -4.40 -11.68 -5.76
C ASP A 72 -3.66 -10.36 -6.05
N GLY A 73 -4.31 -9.42 -6.73
CA GLY A 73 -3.75 -8.10 -7.06
C GLY A 73 -3.39 -7.29 -5.82
N HIS A 74 -2.14 -6.83 -5.75
CA HIS A 74 -1.59 -6.08 -4.62
C HIS A 74 -0.71 -4.91 -5.08
N LEU A 75 -0.44 -3.99 -4.15
CA LEU A 75 0.56 -2.94 -4.30
C LEU A 75 1.81 -3.32 -3.52
N ALA A 76 2.94 -3.52 -4.23
CA ALA A 76 4.23 -3.76 -3.62
C ALA A 76 5.03 -2.46 -3.44
N ILE A 77 5.60 -2.27 -2.25
CA ILE A 77 6.39 -1.10 -1.85
C ILE A 77 7.69 -1.58 -1.21
N TRP A 78 8.82 -1.08 -1.70
CA TRP A 78 10.12 -1.35 -1.09
C TRP A 78 10.35 -0.49 0.16
N VAL A 79 10.53 -1.12 1.31
CA VAL A 79 10.87 -0.50 2.60
C VAL A 79 12.34 -0.71 2.93
N ARG A 80 12.86 0.13 3.85
CA ARG A 80 14.30 0.16 4.15
C ARG A 80 14.78 -1.00 5.02
N SER A 81 13.94 -1.49 5.95
CA SER A 81 14.29 -2.55 6.88
C SER A 81 13.06 -3.37 7.22
N TYR A 82 13.20 -4.68 7.12
CA TYR A 82 12.15 -5.64 7.45
C TYR A 82 11.77 -5.53 8.94
N ARG A 83 12.75 -5.56 9.84
CA ARG A 83 12.53 -5.55 11.29
C ARG A 83 11.94 -4.24 11.77
N GLN A 84 12.44 -3.09 11.32
CA GLN A 84 11.85 -1.80 11.71
C GLN A 84 10.40 -1.68 11.25
N THR A 85 10.07 -2.23 10.07
CA THR A 85 8.69 -2.28 9.60
C THR A 85 7.82 -3.17 10.50
N LEU A 86 8.27 -4.38 10.89
CA LEU A 86 7.52 -5.23 11.82
C LEU A 86 7.30 -4.57 13.18
N GLU A 87 8.37 -4.03 13.79
CA GLU A 87 8.29 -3.34 15.08
C GLU A 87 7.30 -2.16 15.04
N TRP A 88 7.24 -1.44 13.92
CA TRP A 88 6.29 -0.35 13.72
C TRP A 88 4.85 -0.87 13.56
N LEU A 89 4.63 -1.90 12.73
CA LEU A 89 3.30 -2.49 12.54
C LEU A 89 2.74 -3.05 13.85
N ASP A 90 3.57 -3.69 14.68
CA ASP A 90 3.20 -4.14 16.02
C ASP A 90 2.75 -2.97 16.91
N GLN A 91 3.50 -1.86 16.92
CA GLN A 91 3.15 -0.66 17.69
C GLN A 91 1.82 -0.05 17.24
N GLN A 92 1.52 -0.10 15.95
CA GLN A 92 0.27 0.40 15.37
C GLN A 92 -0.88 -0.62 15.45
N ASN A 93 -0.64 -1.82 16.00
CA ASN A 93 -1.61 -2.92 16.06
C ASN A 93 -2.15 -3.33 14.69
N VAL A 94 -1.30 -3.31 13.66
CA VAL A 94 -1.65 -3.76 12.30
C VAL A 94 -1.32 -5.24 12.16
N PHE A 95 -2.33 -6.04 11.81
CA PHE A 95 -2.11 -7.45 11.47
C PHE A 95 -1.32 -7.58 10.16
N TYR A 96 -0.37 -8.50 10.13
CA TYR A 96 0.45 -8.77 8.96
C TYR A 96 0.75 -10.26 8.78
N GLU A 97 1.09 -10.66 7.55
CA GLU A 97 1.73 -11.94 7.24
C GLU A 97 3.18 -11.67 6.83
N ALA A 98 4.15 -12.15 7.62
CA ALA A 98 5.56 -11.90 7.37
C ALA A 98 6.27 -13.14 6.82
N ARG A 99 7.05 -12.95 5.76
CA ARG A 99 7.85 -13.98 5.08
C ARG A 99 9.32 -13.51 5.02
N PRO A 100 10.12 -13.75 6.09
CA PRO A 100 11.49 -13.25 6.18
C PRO A 100 12.45 -13.87 5.16
N HIS A 101 12.13 -15.07 4.65
CA HIS A 101 12.96 -15.83 3.72
C HIS A 101 12.15 -16.27 2.50
N SER A 102 11.61 -15.32 1.74
CA SER A 102 10.85 -15.61 0.52
C SER A 102 11.74 -16.18 -0.59
N LEU A 103 11.16 -16.95 -1.51
CA LEU A 103 11.86 -17.41 -2.72
C LEU A 103 12.16 -16.27 -3.71
N ALA A 104 11.55 -15.09 -3.52
CA ALA A 104 11.76 -13.91 -4.37
C ALA A 104 13.15 -13.25 -4.22
N GLY A 105 13.94 -13.65 -3.21
CA GLY A 105 15.28 -13.08 -2.97
C GLY A 105 15.29 -11.88 -2.02
N PHE A 106 14.16 -11.56 -1.39
CA PHE A 106 14.00 -10.50 -0.38
C PHE A 106 12.90 -10.89 0.62
N ALA A 107 12.83 -10.19 1.76
CA ALA A 107 11.79 -10.42 2.76
C ALA A 107 10.50 -9.72 2.34
N GLN A 108 9.36 -10.31 2.64
CA GLN A 108 8.04 -9.77 2.29
C GLN A 108 7.17 -9.64 3.55
N ILE A 109 6.37 -8.59 3.65
CA ILE A 109 5.35 -8.40 4.69
C ILE A 109 4.05 -7.99 4.00
N TYR A 110 2.99 -8.76 4.16
CA TYR A 110 1.68 -8.42 3.62
C TYR A 110 0.80 -7.84 4.72
N ILE A 111 0.10 -6.75 4.40
CA ILE A 111 -0.90 -6.12 5.25
C ILE A 111 -2.17 -5.83 4.45
N LEU A 112 -3.26 -5.56 5.16
CA LEU A 112 -4.50 -5.07 4.58
C LEU A 112 -4.73 -3.63 5.02
N ASP A 113 -5.15 -2.79 4.08
CA ASP A 113 -5.73 -1.50 4.44
C ASP A 113 -7.18 -1.67 4.98
N PRO A 114 -7.85 -0.59 5.43
CA PRO A 114 -9.21 -0.67 5.96
C PRO A 114 -10.28 -1.21 4.99
N ASP A 115 -9.97 -1.29 3.70
CA ASP A 115 -10.82 -1.76 2.61
C ASP A 115 -10.31 -3.05 1.97
N HIS A 116 -9.35 -3.70 2.65
CA HIS A 116 -8.72 -4.97 2.29
C HIS A 116 -7.95 -4.91 0.96
N ASN A 117 -7.47 -3.73 0.55
CA ASN A 117 -6.40 -3.66 -0.43
C ASN A 117 -5.16 -4.30 0.16
N ILE A 118 -4.56 -5.23 -0.58
CA ILE A 118 -3.35 -5.93 -0.17
C ILE A 118 -2.14 -5.05 -0.47
N ILE A 119 -1.37 -4.76 0.56
CA ILE A 119 -0.11 -4.02 0.46
C ILE A 119 1.02 -4.98 0.84
N GLU A 120 1.97 -5.14 -0.07
CA GLU A 120 3.20 -5.89 0.14
C GLU A 120 4.33 -4.90 0.43
N LEU A 121 5.01 -5.10 1.56
CA LEU A 121 6.17 -4.33 1.97
C LEU A 121 7.41 -5.23 1.84
N ASP A 122 8.21 -4.95 0.82
CA ASP A 122 9.42 -5.71 0.50
C ASP A 122 10.65 -5.07 1.12
N ALA A 123 11.57 -5.86 1.65
CA ALA A 123 12.81 -5.35 2.20
C ALA A 123 13.98 -6.29 1.90
N PRO A 124 15.23 -5.80 1.85
CA PRO A 124 16.38 -6.69 1.79
C PRO A 124 16.33 -7.70 2.94
N TYR A 125 16.87 -8.91 2.73
CA TYR A 125 17.09 -9.81 3.86
C TYR A 125 17.96 -9.12 4.90
N GLU A 126 17.61 -9.34 6.16
CA GLU A 126 18.49 -8.97 7.25
C GLU A 126 19.53 -10.08 7.44
N GLU A 127 20.78 -9.69 7.69
CA GLU A 127 21.88 -10.61 8.04
C GLU A 127 21.69 -11.20 9.45
#